data_AF-A0A6B2NJE7-F1
#
_entry.id   AF-A0A6B2NJE7-F1
#
_cell.length_a   1.000
_cell.length_b   1.000
_cell.length_c   1.000
_cell.angle_alpha   90.00
_cell.angle_beta   90.00
_cell.angle_gamma   90.00
#
_symmetry.space_group_name_H-M   'P 1'
#
loop_
_entity.id
_entity.type
_entity.pdbx_description
1 polymer ?
#
loop_
_entity_poly.entity_id
_entity_poly.type
_entity_poly.pdbx_seq_one_letter_code
_entity_poly.pdbx_strand_id
1 'polypeptide(L)' 'MTNKYVQALILRFPALGPVITQLHRDDPDFQSICEEMEIADLARERWRDLPSRAEEYQLIMERLEKELLDVTNRSIG' A
#
# COMPACT_ATOMS: atom_id res chain seq x y z
N MET A 1 7.41 7.01 -16.18
CA MET A 1 5.96 6.83 -15.99
C MET A 1 5.75 6.59 -14.51
N THR A 2 4.95 7.42 -13.84
CA THR A 2 4.69 7.25 -12.40
C THR A 2 3.94 5.93 -12.20
N ASN A 3 4.48 5.06 -11.35
CA ASN A 3 3.89 3.75 -11.09
C ASN A 3 2.46 3.92 -10.56
N LYS A 4 1.48 3.29 -11.21
CA LYS A 4 0.04 3.41 -10.85
C LYS A 4 -0.24 3.04 -9.39
N TYR A 5 0.53 2.09 -8.84
CA TYR A 5 0.41 1.63 -7.45
C TYR A 5 0.81 2.73 -6.46
N VAL A 6 1.88 3.46 -6.81
CA VAL A 6 2.37 4.59 -6.00
C VAL A 6 1.37 5.74 -6.02
N GLN A 7 0.74 6.01 -7.17
CA GLN A 7 -0.33 7.01 -7.24
C GLN A 7 -1.56 6.63 -6.41
N ALA A 8 -1.99 5.36 -6.45
CA ALA A 8 -3.10 4.87 -5.63
C ALA A 8 -2.81 5.05 -4.13
N LEU A 9 -1.58 4.74 -3.71
CA LEU A 9 -1.10 4.94 -2.34
C LEU A 9 -1.05 6.41 -1.92
N ILE A 10 -0.55 7.30 -2.78
CA ILE A 10 -0.54 8.75 -2.49
C ILE A 10 -1.97 9.30 -2.35
N LEU A 11 -2.92 8.81 -3.15
CA LEU A 11 -4.33 9.20 -3.02
C LEU A 11 -4.95 8.71 -1.70
N ARG A 12 -4.55 7.52 -1.23
CA ARG A 12 -5.00 6.92 0.04
C ARG A 12 -4.36 7.60 1.26
N PHE A 13 -3.09 8.02 1.14
CA PHE A 13 -2.34 8.70 2.19
C PHE A 13 -1.70 10.01 1.70
N PRO A 14 -2.50 11.06 1.43
CA PRO A 14 -1.98 12.30 0.83
C PRO A 14 -0.87 12.97 1.66
N ALA A 15 -0.96 12.89 2.99
CA ALA A 15 0.03 13.45 3.91
C ALA A 15 1.41 12.79 3.80
N LEU A 16 1.46 11.51 3.37
CA LEU A 16 2.70 10.77 3.18
C LEU A 16 3.23 10.87 1.75
N GLY A 17 2.54 11.59 0.86
CA GLY A 17 2.83 11.63 -0.57
C GLY A 17 4.30 11.93 -0.93
N PRO A 18 4.96 12.93 -0.31
CA PRO A 18 6.37 13.20 -0.53
C PRO A 18 7.28 12.04 -0.11
N VAL A 19 6.99 11.40 1.03
CA VAL A 19 7.78 10.29 1.58
C VAL A 19 7.62 9.03 0.73
N ILE A 20 6.38 8.71 0.33
CA ILE A 20 6.06 7.61 -0.58
C ILE A 20 6.80 7.79 -1.93
N THR A 21 6.83 9.02 -2.45
CA THR A 21 7.54 9.32 -3.70
C THR A 21 9.06 9.15 -3.56
N GLN A 22 9.62 9.55 -2.41
CA GLN A 22 11.03 9.39 -2.12
C GLN A 22 11.41 7.91 -1.96
N LEU A 23 10.66 7.16 -1.14
CA LEU A 23 10.85 5.73 -0.93
C LEU A 23 10.75 4.93 -2.23
N HIS A 24 9.77 5.23 -3.09
CA HIS A 24 9.67 4.57 -4.38
C HIS A 24 10.90 4.78 -5.29
N ARG A 25 11.61 5.90 -5.12
CA ARG A 25 12.82 6.18 -5.89
C ARG A 25 14.05 5.47 -5.31
N ASP A 26 14.15 5.44 -3.99
CA ASP A 26 15.38 5.10 -3.28
C ASP A 26 15.41 3.65 -2.78
N ASP A 27 14.23 3.03 -2.61
CA ASP A 27 14.06 1.71 -2.04
C ASP A 27 13.34 0.77 -3.04
N PRO A 28 14.07 -0.17 -3.67
CA PRO A 28 13.49 -1.17 -4.57
C PRO A 28 12.48 -2.08 -3.87
N ASP A 29 12.64 -2.35 -2.58
CA ASP A 29 11.77 -3.26 -1.83
C ASP A 29 10.44 -2.58 -1.49
N PHE A 30 10.42 -1.25 -1.40
CA PHE A 30 9.19 -0.46 -1.23
C PHE A 30 8.21 -0.63 -2.40
N GLN A 31 8.71 -0.91 -3.61
CA GLN A 31 7.85 -1.19 -4.75
C GLN A 31 7.01 -2.45 -4.53
N SER A 32 7.57 -3.49 -3.90
CA SER A 32 6.84 -4.73 -3.60
C SER A 32 5.67 -4.47 -2.64
N ILE A 33 5.86 -3.64 -1.61
CA ILE A 33 4.80 -3.23 -0.68
C ILE A 33 3.67 -2.51 -1.44
N CYS A 34 4.02 -1.61 -2.36
CA CYS A 34 3.03 -0.90 -3.18
C CYS A 34 2.21 -1.86 -4.06
N GLU A 35 2.87 -2.86 -4.65
CA GLU A 35 2.23 -3.86 -5.50
C GLU A 35 1.31 -4.80 -4.69
N GLU A 36 1.78 -5.26 -3.54
CA GLU A 36 1.01 -6.13 -2.64
C GLU A 36 -0.26 -5.45 -2.12
N MET A 37 -0.18 -4.15 -1.78
CA MET A 37 -1.34 -3.38 -1.34
C MET A 37 -2.42 -3.24 -2.43
N GLU A 38 -2.03 -2.95 -3.67
CA GLU A 38 -3.00 -2.89 -4.77
C GLU A 38 -3.63 -4.27 -5.02
N ILE A 39 -2.83 -5.34 -5.01
CA ILE A 39 -3.33 -6.70 -5.23
C ILE A 39 -4.35 -7.07 -4.15
N ALA A 40 -4.06 -6.76 -2.89
CA ALA A 40 -4.97 -7.02 -1.77
C ALA A 40 -6.25 -6.18 -1.88
N ASP A 41 -6.18 -4.91 -2.29
CA ASP A 41 -7.36 -4.07 -2.48
C ASP A 41 -8.24 -4.56 -3.64
N LEU A 42 -7.64 -4.92 -4.78
CA LEU A 42 -8.34 -5.53 -5.92
C LEU A 42 -8.98 -6.87 -5.57
N ALA A 43 -8.29 -7.70 -4.79
CA ALA A 43 -8.81 -8.98 -4.34
C ALA A 43 -9.98 -8.78 -3.36
N ARG A 44 -9.86 -7.85 -2.40
CA ARG A 44 -10.95 -7.48 -1.49
C ARG A 44 -12.18 -7.03 -2.26
N GLU A 45 -12.00 -6.15 -3.26
CA GLU A 45 -13.07 -5.65 -4.11
C GLU A 45 -13.74 -6.78 -4.90
N ARG A 46 -12.95 -7.69 -5.48
CA ARG A 46 -13.44 -8.85 -6.23
C ARG A 46 -14.32 -9.76 -5.37
N TRP A 47 -13.99 -9.90 -4.09
CA TRP A 47 -14.71 -10.76 -3.16
C TRP A 47 -15.71 -10.00 -2.27
N ARG A 48 -16.08 -8.76 -2.63
CA ARG A 48 -17.01 -7.92 -1.86
C ARG A 48 -18.32 -8.64 -1.50
N ASP A 49 -18.83 -9.47 -2.40
CA ASP A 49 -20.08 -10.22 -2.20
C ASP A 49 -19.91 -11.50 -1.35
N LEU A 50 -18.67 -11.83 -0.96
CA LEU A 50 -18.31 -12.95 -0.09
C LEU A 50 -17.56 -12.42 1.14
N PRO A 51 -18.27 -11.99 2.20
CA PRO A 51 -17.70 -11.25 3.32
C PRO A 51 -16.52 -11.94 4.00
N SER A 52 -16.54 -13.26 4.16
CA SER A 52 -15.44 -14.01 4.76
C SER A 52 -14.14 -13.91 3.96
N ARG A 53 -14.22 -13.90 2.62
CA ARG A 53 -13.04 -13.72 1.77
C ARG A 53 -12.60 -12.26 1.74
N ALA A 54 -13.53 -11.32 1.69
CA ALA A 54 -13.19 -9.90 1.77
C ALA A 54 -12.48 -9.55 3.09
N GLU A 55 -12.88 -10.16 4.20
CA GLU A 55 -12.26 -9.99 5.52
C GLU A 55 -10.81 -10.49 5.55
N GLU A 56 -10.50 -11.62 4.90
CA GLU A 56 -9.11 -12.09 4.77
C GLU A 56 -8.20 -11.06 4.09
N TYR A 57 -8.67 -10.45 2.99
CA TYR A 57 -7.91 -9.40 2.29
C TYR A 57 -7.88 -8.09 3.06
N GLN A 58 -8.89 -7.79 3.87
CA GLN A 58 -8.89 -6.65 4.78
C GLN A 58 -7.79 -6.78 5.85
N LEU A 59 -7.59 -7.96 6.43
CA LEU A 59 -6.52 -8.22 7.39
C LEU A 59 -5.13 -8.11 6.74
N ILE A 60 -4.98 -8.57 5.50
CA ILE A 60 -3.75 -8.38 4.72
C ILE A 60 -3.47 -6.89 4.49
N MET A 61 -4.50 -6.13 4.11
CA MET A 61 -4.38 -4.68 3.93
C MET A 61 -3.94 -3.96 5.21
N GLU A 62 -4.54 -4.29 6.36
CA GLU A 62 -4.16 -3.68 7.64
C GLU A 62 -2.69 -3.97 8.02
N ARG A 63 -2.22 -5.19 7.75
CA ARG A 63 -0.81 -5.55 7.96
C ARG A 63 0.11 -4.73 7.05
N LEU A 64 -0.23 -4.62 5.76
CA LEU A 64 0.57 -3.89 4.78
C LEU A 64 0.57 -2.37 5.07
N GLU A 65 -0.55 -1.81 5.52
CA GLU A 65 -0.63 -0.41 5.95
C GLU A 65 0.28 -0.15 7.16
N LYS A 66 0.32 -1.09 8.12
CA LYS A 66 1.24 -0.98 9.26
C LYS A 66 2.69 -1.02 8.80
N GLU A 67 3.03 -1.94 7.90
CA GLU A 67 4.38 -2.05 7.34
C GLU A 67 4.79 -0.79 6.57
N LEU A 68 3.88 -0.23 5.77
CA LEU A 68 4.07 1.05 5.09
C LEU A 68 4.34 2.19 6.08
N LEU A 69 3.56 2.28 7.16
CA LEU A 69 3.77 3.28 8.21
C LEU A 69 5.11 3.10 8.94
N ASP A 70 5.50 1.86 9.22
CA ASP A 70 6.78 1.56 9.86
C ASP A 70 7.96 1.95 8.96
N VAL A 71 7.89 1.67 7.65
CA VAL A 71 8.93 2.05 6.69
C VAL A 71 8.98 3.57 6.52
N THR A 72 7.83 4.24 6.34
CA THR A 72 7.77 5.70 6.17
C THR A 72 8.27 6.44 7.42
N ASN A 73 7.96 5.97 8.63
CA ASN A 73 8.48 6.57 9.86
C ASN A 73 10.01 6.44 10.00
N ARG A 74 10.59 5.31 9.55
CA ARG A 74 12.06 5.11 9.58
C ARG A 74 12.79 6.00 8.59
N SER A 75 12.14 6.45 7.52
CA SER A 75 12.76 7.34 6.52
C SER A 75 12.68 8.83 6.89
N ILE A 76 11.89 9.19 7.90
CA ILE A 76 11.76 10.58 8.38
C ILE A 76 12.66 10.83 9.62
N GLY A 77 13.08 9.77 10.31
CA GLY A 77 14.00 9.82 11.47
C GLY A 77 15.45 9.60 11.08
#